data_AF-A0A928WUA6-F1
#
_entry.id   AF-A0A928WUA6-F1
#
_cell.length_a   1.000
_cell.length_b   1.000
_cell.length_c   1.000
_cell.angle_alpha   90.00
_cell.angle_beta   90.00
_cell.angle_gamma   90.00
#
_symmetry.space_group_name_H-M   'P 1'
#
loop_
_entity.id
_entity.type
_entity.pdbx_description
1 polymer ?
#
loop_
_entity_poly.entity_id
_entity_poly.type
_entity_poly.pdbx_seq_one_letter_code
_entity_poly.pdbx_strand_id
1 'polypeptide(L)'
;MILTVLALLLGYLTLSVSTTLLYAAWMSTTSVSGEVHTITAQFVAFAGICGLGFATLSGYIVGLVARRAPVAHTAVFSLMLMIIWLASTFIGSAKEPLSISILNIAIALTGIMTGGWIRYAQTKEMAAKAVKAESIEPQA
;
A
#
# COMPACT_ATOMS: atom_id res chain seq x y z
N MET A 1 16.36 9.60 -8.76
CA MET A 1 16.10 10.26 -7.46
C MET A 1 14.78 11.06 -7.46
N ILE A 2 14.47 11.86 -8.48
CA ILE A 2 13.16 12.55 -8.57
C ILE A 2 11.99 11.54 -8.69
N LEU A 3 12.10 10.54 -9.57
CA LEU A 3 11.05 9.52 -9.75
C LEU A 3 10.84 8.66 -8.50
N THR A 4 11.89 8.37 -7.73
CA THR A 4 11.79 7.68 -6.43
C THR A 4 10.99 8.50 -5.43
N VAL A 5 11.32 9.79 -5.28
CA VAL A 5 10.61 10.67 -4.34
C VAL A 5 9.14 10.83 -4.76
N LEU A 6 8.86 11.01 -6.05
CA LEU A 6 7.50 11.03 -6.59
C LEU A 6 6.74 9.73 -6.32
N ALA A 7 7.38 8.57 -6.54
CA ALA A 7 6.77 7.27 -6.27
C ALA A 7 6.38 7.12 -4.79
N LEU A 8 7.28 7.47 -3.89
CA LEU A 8 7.05 7.42 -2.43
C LEU A 8 5.94 8.37 -2.01
N LEU A 9 5.94 9.61 -2.53
CA LEU A 9 4.90 10.61 -2.25
C LEU A 9 3.54 10.16 -2.76
N LEU A 10 3.46 9.67 -4.00
CA LEU A 10 2.21 9.14 -4.58
C LEU A 10 1.68 7.96 -3.79
N GLY A 11 2.54 6.99 -3.46
CA GLY A 11 2.16 5.84 -2.65
C GLY A 11 1.63 6.23 -1.28
N TYR A 12 2.31 7.16 -0.59
CA TYR A 12 1.89 7.67 0.70
C TYR A 12 0.56 8.43 0.61
N LEU A 13 0.43 9.31 -0.39
CA LEU A 13 -0.77 10.12 -0.59
C LEU A 13 -1.98 9.23 -0.88
N THR A 14 -1.85 8.23 -1.74
CA THR A 14 -2.93 7.27 -2.03
C THR A 14 -3.35 6.54 -0.76
N LEU A 15 -2.39 6.01 0.01
CA LEU A 15 -2.69 5.27 1.23
C LEU A 15 -3.37 6.19 2.26
N SER A 16 -2.84 7.38 2.50
CA SER A 16 -3.40 8.35 3.44
C SER A 16 -4.81 8.82 3.06
N VAL A 17 -5.03 9.16 1.79
CA VAL A 17 -6.33 9.63 1.30
C VAL A 17 -7.36 8.52 1.36
N SER A 18 -7.01 7.31 0.91
CA SER A 18 -7.93 6.15 0.96
C SER A 18 -8.30 5.76 2.39
N THR A 19 -7.34 5.74 3.32
CA THR A 19 -7.63 5.46 4.74
C THR A 19 -8.51 6.56 5.35
N THR A 20 -8.22 7.83 5.07
CA THR A 20 -9.03 8.96 5.59
C THR A 20 -10.46 8.91 5.05
N LEU A 21 -10.64 8.64 3.75
CA LEU A 21 -11.94 8.47 3.13
C LEU A 21 -12.72 7.30 3.73
N LEU A 22 -12.06 6.18 4.02
CA LEU A 22 -12.70 5.02 4.63
C LEU A 22 -13.25 5.35 6.04
N TYR A 23 -12.45 6.02 6.87
CA TYR A 23 -12.89 6.47 8.19
C TYR A 23 -13.98 7.55 8.09
N ALA A 24 -13.88 8.49 7.14
CA ALA A 24 -14.89 9.52 6.92
C ALA A 24 -16.22 8.93 6.45
N ALA A 25 -16.20 7.94 5.54
CA ALA A 25 -17.38 7.23 5.08
C ALA A 25 -18.05 6.43 6.21
N TRP A 26 -17.25 5.82 7.10
CA TRP A 26 -17.79 5.16 8.28
C TRP A 26 -18.50 6.15 9.22
N MET A 27 -17.84 7.27 9.53
CA MET A 27 -18.38 8.34 10.37
C MET A 27 -19.64 8.98 9.78
N SER A 28 -19.69 9.19 8.46
CA SER A 28 -20.89 9.72 7.80
C SER A 28 -22.06 8.74 7.85
N THR A 29 -21.80 7.45 7.66
CA THR A 29 -22.83 6.41 7.75
C THR A 29 -23.40 6.34 9.17
N THR A 30 -22.55 6.47 10.20
CA THR A 30 -22.99 6.48 11.61
C THR A 30 -23.85 7.70 11.96
N SER A 31 -23.56 8.87 11.36
CA SER A 31 -24.35 10.09 11.59
C SER A 31 -25.80 10.01 11.08
N VAL A 32 -26.08 9.14 10.10
CA VAL A 32 -27.42 8.91 9.54
C VAL A 32 -28.21 7.89 10.37
N SER A 33 -27.53 6.96 11.04
CA SER A 33 -28.15 5.86 11.81
C SER A 33 -28.48 6.21 13.26
N GLY A 34 -27.97 7.33 13.79
CA GLY A 34 -28.25 7.78 15.17
C GLY A 34 -27.64 6.90 16.28
N GLU A 35 -26.96 5.81 15.94
CA GLU A 35 -26.32 4.91 16.90
C GLU A 35 -24.90 5.39 17.25
N VAL A 36 -24.71 5.76 18.52
CA VAL A 36 -23.38 6.01 19.09
C VAL A 36 -22.77 4.64 19.43
N HIS A 37 -22.02 4.06 18.50
CA HIS A 37 -21.30 2.82 18.78
C HIS A 37 -19.79 2.91 18.55
N THR A 38 -19.09 2.51 19.61
CA THR A 38 -17.71 2.06 19.69
C THR A 38 -17.28 1.24 18.47
N ILE A 39 -16.02 1.42 18.03
CA ILE A 39 -15.37 0.64 16.95
C ILE A 39 -15.76 -0.85 17.07
N THR A 40 -16.58 -1.35 16.15
CA THR A 40 -17.04 -2.75 16.13
C THR A 40 -16.01 -3.65 15.46
N ALA A 41 -15.94 -4.92 15.88
CA ALA A 41 -15.03 -5.90 15.30
C ALA A 41 -15.24 -6.09 13.77
N GLN A 42 -16.48 -5.93 13.30
CA GLN A 42 -16.83 -5.99 11.88
C GLN A 42 -16.20 -4.82 11.09
N PHE A 43 -16.21 -3.61 11.64
CA PHE A 43 -15.53 -2.47 11.03
C PHE A 43 -14.02 -2.67 10.97
N VAL A 44 -13.40 -3.20 12.04
CA VAL A 44 -11.96 -3.50 12.04
C VAL A 44 -11.60 -4.54 10.97
N ALA A 45 -12.41 -5.59 10.82
CA ALA A 45 -12.20 -6.61 9.78
C ALA A 45 -12.34 -6.01 8.37
N PHE A 46 -13.38 -5.21 8.13
CA PHE A 46 -13.59 -4.53 6.85
C PHE A 46 -12.47 -3.54 6.53
N ALA A 47 -12.08 -2.72 7.52
CA ALA A 47 -10.98 -1.78 7.40
C ALA A 47 -9.63 -2.48 7.15
N GLY A 48 -9.41 -3.66 7.74
CA GLY A 48 -8.25 -4.50 7.45
C GLY A 48 -8.21 -4.96 5.99
N ILE A 49 -9.33 -5.45 5.44
CA ILE A 49 -9.42 -5.89 4.04
C ILE A 49 -9.23 -4.71 3.08
N CYS A 50 -9.94 -3.61 3.30
CA CYS A 50 -9.78 -2.40 2.49
C CYS A 50 -8.36 -1.82 2.59
N GLY A 51 -7.80 -1.79 3.81
CA GLY A 51 -6.43 -1.37 4.07
C GLY A 51 -5.40 -2.21 3.33
N LEU A 52 -5.57 -3.54 3.30
CA LEU A 52 -4.73 -4.43 2.51
C LEU A 52 -4.82 -4.09 1.01
N GLY A 53 -6.03 -3.84 0.51
CA GLY A 53 -6.26 -3.44 -0.88
C GLY A 53 -5.56 -2.12 -1.22
N PHE A 54 -5.72 -1.10 -0.38
CA PHE A 54 -5.07 0.21 -0.56
C PHE A 54 -3.54 0.12 -0.45
N ALA A 55 -3.02 -0.67 0.48
CA ALA A 55 -1.59 -0.94 0.61
C ALA A 55 -1.03 -1.64 -0.63
N THR A 56 -1.76 -2.62 -1.16
CA THR A 56 -1.39 -3.33 -2.40
C THR A 56 -1.39 -2.39 -3.60
N LEU A 57 -2.42 -1.55 -3.74
CA LEU A 57 -2.49 -0.55 -4.80
C LEU A 57 -1.36 0.47 -4.70
N SER A 58 -1.07 0.95 -3.49
CA SER A 58 0.02 1.88 -3.22
C SER A 58 1.38 1.30 -3.59
N GLY A 59 1.69 0.07 -3.16
CA GLY A 59 2.91 -0.64 -3.56
C GLY A 59 3.01 -0.87 -5.07
N TYR A 60 1.89 -1.15 -5.73
CA TYR A 60 1.83 -1.29 -7.19
C TYR A 60 2.14 0.03 -7.91
N ILE A 61 1.57 1.17 -7.46
CA ILE A 61 1.86 2.50 -8.01
C ILE A 61 3.34 2.86 -7.82
N VAL A 62 3.90 2.60 -6.64
CA VAL A 62 5.33 2.81 -6.37
C VAL A 62 6.18 2.00 -7.36
N GLY A 63 5.85 0.72 -7.58
CA GLY A 63 6.51 -0.13 -8.56
C GLY A 63 6.38 0.37 -10.00
N LEU A 64 5.22 0.92 -10.38
CA LEU A 64 4.96 1.49 -11.69
C LEU A 64 5.84 2.71 -11.98
N VAL A 65 5.95 3.62 -11.01
CA VAL A 65 6.73 4.87 -11.14
C VAL A 65 8.24 4.59 -11.07
N ALA A 66 8.66 3.63 -10.25
CA ALA A 66 10.06 3.26 -10.06
C ALA A 66 10.74 2.66 -11.30
N ARG A 67 9.98 1.96 -12.16
CA ARG A 67 10.39 1.31 -13.43
C ARG A 67 11.57 0.32 -13.35
N ARG A 68 12.76 0.71 -12.88
CA ARG A 68 14.00 -0.09 -12.91
C ARG A 68 14.14 -1.13 -11.79
N ALA A 69 13.63 -0.86 -10.60
CA ALA A 69 13.75 -1.77 -9.46
C ALA A 69 12.50 -1.73 -8.56
N PRO A 70 11.34 -2.23 -9.06
CA PRO A 70 10.05 -2.08 -8.38
C PRO A 70 10.06 -2.64 -6.95
N VAL A 71 10.65 -3.83 -6.74
CA VAL A 71 10.72 -4.48 -5.41
C VAL A 71 11.60 -3.71 -4.43
N ALA A 72 12.74 -3.18 -4.87
CA ALA A 72 13.62 -2.40 -3.99
C ALA A 72 12.95 -1.08 -3.56
N HIS A 73 12.18 -0.46 -4.46
CA HIS A 73 11.51 0.82 -4.16
C HIS A 73 10.29 0.63 -3.27
N THR A 74 9.55 -0.46 -3.44
CA THR A 74 8.50 -0.82 -2.49
C THR A 74 9.09 -1.20 -1.13
N ALA A 75 10.28 -1.81 -1.07
CA ALA A 75 10.93 -2.13 0.21
C ALA A 75 11.35 -0.86 0.95
N VAL A 76 11.91 0.13 0.25
CA VAL A 76 12.20 1.45 0.81
C VAL A 76 10.93 2.16 1.28
N PHE A 77 9.85 2.08 0.52
CA PHE A 77 8.55 2.63 0.93
C PHE A 77 8.00 1.98 2.20
N SER A 78 8.10 0.64 2.27
CA SER A 78 7.73 -0.18 3.42
C SER A 78 8.53 0.23 4.67
N LEU A 79 9.84 0.44 4.51
CA LEU A 79 10.74 0.89 5.58
C LEU A 79 10.43 2.32 6.02
N MET A 80 10.13 3.22 5.09
CA MET A 80 9.70 4.59 5.38
C MET A 80 8.43 4.60 6.24
N LEU A 81 7.42 3.80 5.87
CA LEU A 81 6.18 3.69 6.65
C LEU A 81 6.41 3.08 8.03
N MET A 82 7.30 2.09 8.14
CA MET A 82 7.68 1.51 9.42
C MET A 82 8.30 2.57 10.34
N ILE A 83 9.19 3.42 9.82
CA ILE A 83 9.80 4.53 10.58
C ILE A 83 8.74 5.57 11.00
N ILE A 84 7.87 5.99 10.08
CA ILE A 84 6.80 6.95 10.37
C ILE A 84 5.87 6.40 11.47
N TRP A 85 5.55 5.12 11.39
CA TRP A 85 4.73 4.45 12.40
C TRP A 85 5.44 4.39 13.75
N LEU A 86 6.70 3.94 13.78
CA LEU A 86 7.53 3.89 14.99
C LEU A 86 7.58 5.27 15.66
N ALA A 87 7.88 6.31 14.89
CA ALA A 87 7.88 7.69 15.38
C ALA A 87 6.50 8.08 15.94
N SER A 88 5.42 7.73 15.25
CA SER A 88 4.05 8.04 15.71
C SER A 88 3.67 7.32 17.01
N THR A 89 4.09 6.07 17.19
CA THR A 89 3.80 5.28 18.39
C THR A 89 4.58 5.77 19.63
N PHE A 90 5.80 6.27 19.44
CA PHE A 90 6.62 6.79 20.54
C PHE A 90 6.36 8.28 20.86
N ILE A 91 5.90 9.07 19.88
CA ILE A 91 5.66 10.52 20.04
C ILE A 91 4.18 10.81 20.34
N GLY A 92 3.24 10.04 19.79
CA GLY A 92 1.82 10.18 20.05
C GLY A 92 1.36 9.25 21.17
N SER A 93 0.55 9.75 22.11
CA SER A 93 -0.15 8.88 23.07
C SER A 93 -0.97 7.85 22.27
N ALA A 94 -0.54 6.59 22.29
CA ALA A 94 -1.16 5.51 21.53
C ALA A 94 -2.64 5.37 21.93
N LYS A 95 -3.53 5.80 21.03
CA LYS A 95 -4.99 5.71 21.21
C LYS A 95 -5.52 4.29 20.96
N GLU A 96 -4.72 3.43 20.33
CA GLU A 96 -5.10 2.07 19.98
C GLU A 96 -4.24 1.03 20.73
N PRO A 97 -4.79 -0.16 21.03
CA PRO A 97 -4.02 -1.25 21.61
C PRO A 97 -2.93 -1.71 20.63
N LEU A 98 -1.74 -1.93 21.18
CA LEU A 98 -0.50 -2.20 20.44
C LEU A 98 -0.62 -3.39 19.47
N SER A 99 -1.45 -4.37 19.79
CA SER A 99 -1.76 -5.53 18.94
C SER A 99 -2.47 -5.16 17.63
N ILE A 100 -3.43 -4.23 17.67
CA ILE A 100 -4.16 -3.75 16.47
C ILE A 100 -3.20 -2.96 15.58
N SER A 101 -2.34 -2.15 16.18
CA SER A 101 -1.37 -1.37 15.43
C SER A 101 -0.31 -2.27 14.77
N ILE A 102 0.20 -3.30 15.44
CA ILE A 102 1.10 -4.29 14.82
C ILE A 102 0.42 -5.01 13.65
N LEU A 103 -0.84 -5.42 13.82
CA LEU A 103 -1.59 -6.09 12.76
C LEU A 103 -1.76 -5.18 11.54
N ASN A 104 -2.09 -3.90 11.74
CA ASN A 104 -2.23 -2.92 10.66
C ASN A 104 -0.91 -2.69 9.90
N ILE A 105 0.22 -2.65 10.62
CA ILE A 105 1.54 -2.60 9.96
C ILE A 105 1.76 -3.88 9.15
N ALA A 106 1.55 -5.06 9.73
CA ALA A 106 1.78 -6.31 9.04
C ALA A 106 0.96 -6.39 7.74
N ILE A 107 -0.30 -5.97 7.78
CA ILE A 107 -1.19 -5.85 6.62
C ILE A 107 -0.61 -4.85 5.60
N ALA A 108 -0.20 -3.66 6.05
CA ALA A 108 0.34 -2.63 5.16
C ALA A 108 1.64 -3.07 4.47
N LEU A 109 2.61 -3.63 5.22
CA LEU A 109 3.88 -4.11 4.68
C LEU A 109 3.64 -5.25 3.67
N THR A 110 2.77 -6.20 4.02
CA THR A 110 2.45 -7.35 3.16
C THR A 110 1.76 -6.89 1.88
N GLY A 111 0.80 -5.98 1.98
CA GLY A 111 0.12 -5.39 0.82
C GLY A 111 1.09 -4.67 -0.10
N ILE A 112 1.90 -3.75 0.44
CA ILE A 112 2.88 -2.97 -0.34
C ILE A 112 3.88 -3.88 -1.06
N MET A 113 4.40 -4.90 -0.37
CA MET A 113 5.30 -5.89 -0.97
C MET A 113 4.62 -6.66 -2.08
N THR A 114 3.38 -7.12 -1.86
CA THR A 114 2.58 -7.83 -2.86
C THR A 114 2.36 -6.97 -4.11
N GLY A 115 1.99 -5.69 -3.94
CA GLY A 115 1.83 -4.74 -5.04
C GLY A 115 3.10 -4.53 -5.86
N GLY A 116 4.25 -4.40 -5.20
CA GLY A 116 5.55 -4.33 -5.86
C GLY A 116 5.92 -5.61 -6.62
N TRP A 117 5.57 -6.77 -6.07
CA TRP A 117 5.82 -8.08 -6.68
C TRP A 117 4.99 -8.30 -7.94
N ILE A 118 3.71 -7.91 -7.92
CA ILE A 118 2.82 -7.97 -9.09
C ILE A 118 3.44 -7.20 -10.24
N ARG A 119 3.95 -5.99 -10.00
CA ARG A 119 4.58 -5.19 -11.05
C ARG A 119 5.90 -5.80 -11.54
N TYR A 120 6.68 -6.38 -10.64
CA TYR A 120 7.91 -7.10 -11.00
C TYR A 120 7.62 -8.32 -11.89
N ALA A 121 6.58 -9.10 -11.57
CA ALA A 121 6.16 -10.24 -12.38
C ALA A 121 5.74 -9.79 -13.79
N GLN A 122 4.94 -8.72 -13.90
CA GLN A 122 4.53 -8.16 -15.19
C GLN A 122 5.71 -7.71 -16.05
N THR A 123 6.69 -7.02 -15.46
CA THR A 123 7.87 -6.53 -16.20
C THR A 123 8.74 -7.67 -16.70
N LYS A 124 8.89 -8.75 -15.90
CA LYS A 124 9.57 -9.97 -16.34
C LYS A 124 8.84 -10.68 -17.48
N GLU A 125 7.53 -10.81 -17.39
CA GLU A 125 6.74 -11.48 -18.43
C GLU A 125 6.78 -10.71 -19.77
N MET A 126 6.72 -9.37 -19.73
CA MET A 126 6.86 -8.53 -20.92
C MET A 126 8.25 -8.64 -21.56
N ALA A 127 9.31 -8.66 -20.74
CA ALA A 127 10.67 -8.85 -21.23
C ALA A 127 10.86 -10.24 -21.89
N ALA A 128 10.30 -11.31 -21.27
CA ALA A 128 10.35 -12.65 -21.84
C ALA A 128 9.60 -12.74 -23.18
N LYS A 129 8.44 -12.08 -23.31
CA LYS A 129 7.70 -11.99 -24.57
C LYS A 129 8.48 -11.22 -25.64
N ALA A 130 9.15 -10.13 -25.28
CA ALA A 130 9.97 -9.34 -26.21
C ALA A 130 11.16 -10.15 -26.75
N VAL A 131 11.91 -10.84 -25.89
CA VAL A 131 13.01 -11.71 -26.29
C VAL A 131 12.53 -12.85 -27.20
N LYS A 132 11.36 -13.43 -26.90
CA LYS A 132 10.77 -14.47 -27.76
C LYS A 132 10.35 -13.92 -29.13
N ALA A 133 9.82 -12.69 -29.20
CA ALA A 133 9.46 -12.05 -30.47
C ALA A 133 10.70 -11.76 -31.34
N GLU A 134 11.79 -11.27 -30.74
CA GLU A 134 13.05 -11.00 -31.44
C GLU A 134 13.71 -12.29 -31.96
N SER A 135 13.53 -13.43 -31.28
CA SER A 135 14.01 -14.74 -31.77
C SER A 135 13.20 -15.33 -32.93
N ILE A 136 12.03 -14.74 -33.24
CA ILE A 136 11.12 -15.24 -34.29
C ILE A 136 11.21 -14.39 -35.57
N GLU A 137 11.72 -13.16 -35.53
CA GLU A 137 12.12 -12.43 -36.74
C GLU A 137 13.46 -13.00 -37.26
N PRO A 138 13.48 -13.78 -38.37
CA PRO A 138 14.74 -14.05 -39.03
C PRO A 138 15.23 -12.73 -39.60
N GLN A 139 16.51 -12.42 -39.37
CA GLN A 139 17.19 -11.30 -40.03
C GLN A 139 16.92 -11.39 -41.53
N ALA A 140 16.03 -10.53 -42.02
CA ALA A 140 15.67 -10.37 -43.42
C ALA A 140 16.49 -9.24 -44.04
#